data_AF-A0A7I4A9J8-F1
#
_entry.id   AF-A0A7I4A9J8-F1
#
_cell.length_a   1.000
_cell.length_b   1.000
_cell.length_c   1.000
_cell.angle_alpha   90.00
_cell.angle_beta   90.00
_cell.angle_gamma   90.00
#
_symmetry.space_group_name_H-M   'P 1'
#
loop_
_entity.id
_entity.type
_entity.pdbx_description
1 polymer ?
#
loop_
_entity_poly.entity_id
_entity_poly.type
_entity_poly.pdbx_seq_one_letter_code
_entity_poly.pdbx_strand_id
1 'polypeptide(L)'
;MMYFNETSGYVGEEPSLFFDDDRVAEAAAVAQKLRAIAEDSISGVHGVPAHTALNGNGGLEVAAKNLQAYCNELENRLLGKFDAASQKGDLWTMRNCAIILNQFNKGGSVMQRYIASRPMFMDLEVMSKDAHAILGTEEGIAQVDDLMNSLASVYKEIAACVESLFKSYLEDYAEFELTSLNQLHKAKTLELKSCPLADISQSRRNSILHPFSPVSPQRRNSAMHSYAPISVSVVEEFVEWNEEAVTRCKLLTLKEPPGILATNMKAIFTCLLDQVSQYVTEGLERAIEALKEAAALRERFMFNSNTNRKVVSAMAVAAEAASSAGESSFRAFMAAIQSATTNMTMLQRFFNASVSQSLLAQEGAHAACCDAIASAIADAENAALRGLQGSLDTVLAEVERLLAAEQKATDYKLLDESLTPEPTTACSSVITFVTRMAEVTNGALDGLNREAFLIQLGYGLYKSLIQNWKRFAFNPSGGLRLKRDVSEYAAFARRFMTPAVDEKFVLFGMMVNVFIVAPESLPTLMEGMLRDVREEALGLIELRDDYKKAKVANILSSMNT
;
A
#
# COMPACT_ATOMS: atom_id res chain seq x y z
N MET A 1 -26.34 -17.97 -32.75
CA MET A 1 -26.79 -17.93 -31.35
C MET A 1 -25.65 -18.44 -30.49
N MET A 2 -24.77 -17.56 -30.01
CA MET A 2 -23.66 -17.94 -29.12
C MET A 2 -24.01 -17.51 -27.69
N TYR A 3 -24.09 -18.49 -26.79
CA TYR A 3 -24.35 -18.29 -25.37
C TYR A 3 -23.06 -17.89 -24.65
N PHE A 4 -23.08 -16.81 -23.86
CA PHE A 4 -21.93 -16.35 -23.09
C PHE A 4 -21.60 -17.21 -21.86
N ASN A 5 -22.39 -18.24 -21.55
CA ASN A 5 -22.06 -19.29 -20.57
C ASN A 5 -23.01 -20.49 -20.74
N GLU A 6 -22.53 -21.69 -21.05
CA GLU A 6 -23.36 -22.91 -21.19
C GLU A 6 -23.64 -23.63 -19.87
N THR A 7 -23.37 -23.00 -18.72
CA THR A 7 -23.76 -23.55 -17.42
C THR A 7 -24.80 -22.68 -16.74
N SER A 8 -26.00 -23.25 -16.59
CA SER A 8 -27.15 -22.79 -15.79
C SER A 8 -28.17 -21.87 -16.48
N GLY A 9 -29.15 -22.48 -17.16
CA GLY A 9 -30.59 -22.38 -16.81
C GLY A 9 -31.28 -21.01 -16.69
N TYR A 10 -30.72 -19.91 -17.17
CA TYR A 10 -31.34 -18.59 -17.09
C TYR A 10 -31.83 -18.12 -18.47
N VAL A 11 -33.14 -18.19 -18.70
CA VAL A 11 -33.83 -17.59 -19.85
C VAL A 11 -34.23 -16.16 -19.43
N GLY A 12 -33.26 -15.24 -19.46
CA GLY A 12 -33.51 -13.80 -19.36
C GLY A 12 -33.50 -13.18 -20.75
N GLU A 13 -34.44 -12.26 -21.02
CA GLU A 13 -34.51 -11.52 -22.29
C GLU A 13 -33.16 -10.87 -22.63
N GLU A 14 -32.68 -11.12 -23.84
CA GLU A 14 -31.39 -10.66 -24.34
C GLU A 14 -31.31 -9.12 -24.35
N PRO A 15 -30.17 -8.51 -23.97
CA PRO A 15 -29.99 -7.08 -24.12
C PRO A 15 -30.08 -6.71 -25.60
N SER A 16 -31.09 -5.92 -25.98
CA SER A 16 -31.31 -5.45 -27.35
C SER A 16 -30.08 -4.79 -27.99
N LEU A 17 -29.19 -4.26 -27.15
CA LEU A 17 -27.93 -3.64 -27.53
C LEU A 17 -27.06 -4.49 -28.48
N PHE A 18 -26.98 -5.81 -28.30
CA PHE A 18 -26.07 -6.66 -29.10
C PHE A 18 -26.67 -7.15 -30.43
N PHE A 19 -27.96 -6.87 -30.66
CA PHE A 19 -28.73 -7.31 -31.82
C PHE A 19 -29.31 -6.15 -32.64
N ASP A 20 -29.35 -4.94 -32.06
CA ASP A 20 -29.86 -3.73 -32.69
C ASP A 20 -28.84 -3.11 -33.65
N ASP A 21 -29.23 -3.04 -34.93
CA ASP A 21 -28.41 -2.52 -36.02
C ASP A 21 -28.18 -1.01 -35.96
N ASP A 22 -29.00 -0.28 -35.19
CA ASP A 22 -28.87 1.17 -34.96
C ASP A 22 -27.94 1.49 -33.79
N ARG A 23 -27.62 0.50 -32.94
CA ARG A 23 -26.79 0.65 -31.73
C ARG A 23 -25.42 -0.03 -31.81
N VAL A 24 -24.97 -0.35 -33.02
CA VAL A 24 -23.71 -1.06 -33.29
C VAL A 24 -22.48 -0.37 -32.69
N ALA A 25 -22.46 0.97 -32.61
CA ALA A 25 -21.37 1.72 -31.98
C ALA A 25 -21.31 1.51 -30.46
N GLU A 26 -22.47 1.44 -29.79
CA GLU A 26 -22.56 1.18 -28.35
C GLU A 26 -22.20 -0.28 -28.04
N ALA A 27 -22.68 -1.22 -28.87
CA ALA A 27 -22.34 -2.64 -28.75
C ALA A 27 -20.83 -2.87 -28.89
N ALA A 28 -20.20 -2.19 -29.85
CA ALA A 28 -18.75 -2.23 -30.08
C ALA A 28 -17.96 -1.73 -28.86
N ALA A 29 -18.34 -0.58 -28.30
CA ALA A 29 -17.65 0.01 -27.16
C ALA A 29 -17.78 -0.85 -25.88
N VAL A 30 -18.94 -1.46 -25.65
CA VAL A 30 -19.19 -2.34 -24.50
C VAL A 30 -18.42 -3.66 -24.66
N ALA A 31 -18.43 -4.28 -25.85
CA ALA A 31 -17.71 -5.52 -26.11
C ALA A 31 -16.19 -5.38 -25.92
N GLN A 32 -15.59 -4.27 -26.36
CA GLN A 32 -14.16 -4.00 -26.13
C GLN A 32 -13.82 -3.81 -24.66
N LYS A 33 -14.63 -3.05 -23.91
CA LYS A 33 -14.41 -2.88 -22.47
C LYS A 33 -14.50 -4.21 -21.72
N LEU A 34 -15.50 -5.03 -22.04
CA LEU A 34 -15.65 -6.36 -21.45
C LEU A 34 -14.48 -7.28 -21.80
N ARG A 35 -13.96 -7.20 -23.03
CA ARG A 35 -12.78 -7.97 -23.44
C ARG A 35 -11.52 -7.53 -22.70
N ALA A 36 -11.26 -6.23 -22.64
CA ALA A 36 -10.10 -5.69 -21.92
C ALA A 36 -10.13 -6.09 -20.43
N ILE A 37 -11.30 -6.03 -19.79
CA ILE A 37 -11.48 -6.46 -18.39
C ILE A 37 -11.24 -7.97 -18.25
N ALA A 38 -11.71 -8.80 -19.18
CA ALA A 38 -11.49 -10.23 -19.16
C ALA A 38 -10.01 -10.59 -19.37
N GLU A 39 -9.31 -9.92 -20.29
CA GLU A 39 -7.89 -10.13 -20.60
C GLU A 39 -6.96 -9.66 -19.46
N ASP A 40 -7.25 -8.50 -18.85
CA ASP A 40 -6.53 -7.98 -17.69
C ASP A 40 -6.69 -8.90 -16.46
N SER A 41 -7.87 -9.50 -16.31
CA SER A 41 -8.15 -10.44 -15.22
C SER A 41 -7.49 -11.81 -15.42
N ILE A 42 -7.27 -12.25 -16.67
CA ILE A 42 -6.54 -13.50 -16.99
C ILE A 42 -5.02 -13.31 -16.78
N SER A 43 -4.49 -12.15 -17.15
CA SER A 43 -3.06 -11.83 -17.06
C SER A 43 -2.59 -11.51 -15.63
N GLY A 44 -3.47 -10.99 -14.76
CA GLY A 44 -3.18 -10.71 -13.35
C GLY A 44 -2.98 -11.93 -12.43
N VAL A 45 -3.30 -13.16 -12.89
CA VAL A 45 -3.32 -14.37 -12.03
C VAL A 45 -2.09 -15.28 -12.22
N HIS A 46 -1.16 -14.94 -13.12
CA HIS A 46 0.06 -15.74 -13.37
C HIS A 46 1.10 -15.75 -12.21
N GLY A 47 0.76 -15.21 -11.03
CA GLY A 47 1.61 -15.17 -9.84
C GLY A 47 1.17 -16.03 -8.64
N VAL A 48 0.10 -16.84 -8.74
CA VAL A 48 -0.42 -17.61 -7.58
C VAL A 48 -0.14 -19.11 -7.74
N PRO A 49 0.46 -19.80 -6.73
CA PRO A 49 0.76 -21.22 -6.80
C PRO A 49 -0.52 -22.09 -6.89
N ALA A 50 -0.41 -23.17 -7.66
CA ALA A 50 -1.48 -23.96 -8.27
C ALA A 50 -2.45 -24.74 -7.34
N HIS A 51 -2.55 -24.43 -6.05
CA HIS A 51 -3.35 -25.22 -5.10
C HIS A 51 -4.68 -24.59 -4.62
N THR A 52 -5.10 -23.46 -5.17
CA THR A 52 -6.41 -22.83 -4.85
C THR A 52 -7.30 -22.52 -6.05
N ALA A 53 -6.91 -22.88 -7.29
CA ALA A 53 -7.71 -22.62 -8.48
C ALA A 53 -8.81 -23.68 -8.69
N LEU A 54 -9.84 -23.67 -7.85
CA LEU A 54 -11.08 -24.41 -8.12
C LEU A 54 -12.02 -23.57 -9.00
N ASN A 55 -12.27 -24.06 -10.22
CA ASN A 55 -13.41 -23.79 -11.12
C ASN A 55 -13.69 -22.37 -11.68
N GLY A 56 -12.92 -21.32 -11.36
CA GLY A 56 -13.16 -19.97 -11.91
C GLY A 56 -12.51 -19.65 -13.27
N ASN A 57 -11.34 -20.21 -13.57
CA ASN A 57 -10.53 -19.80 -14.74
C ASN A 57 -11.11 -20.24 -16.09
N GLY A 58 -11.78 -21.39 -16.14
CA GLY A 58 -12.36 -21.90 -17.39
C GLY A 58 -13.49 -21.02 -17.94
N GLY A 59 -14.32 -20.46 -17.06
CA GLY A 59 -15.42 -19.59 -17.45
C GLY A 59 -14.95 -18.25 -18.03
N LEU A 60 -13.89 -17.67 -17.47
CA LEU A 60 -13.35 -16.39 -17.91
C LEU A 60 -12.63 -16.50 -19.27
N GLU A 61 -11.89 -17.60 -19.49
CA GLU A 61 -11.25 -17.87 -20.78
C GLU A 61 -12.29 -18.15 -21.88
N VAL A 62 -13.37 -18.88 -21.56
CA VAL A 62 -14.49 -19.11 -22.48
C VAL A 62 -15.21 -17.79 -22.79
N ALA A 63 -15.44 -16.93 -21.79
CA ALA A 63 -16.03 -15.61 -22.00
C ALA A 63 -15.16 -14.72 -22.90
N ALA A 64 -13.83 -14.73 -22.72
CA ALA A 64 -12.90 -13.99 -23.57
C ALA A 64 -12.93 -14.50 -25.03
N LYS A 65 -12.95 -15.82 -25.24
CA LYS A 65 -13.08 -16.43 -26.58
C LYS A 65 -14.41 -16.07 -27.25
N ASN A 66 -15.52 -16.12 -26.51
CA ASN A 66 -16.84 -15.76 -27.02
C ASN A 66 -16.94 -14.26 -27.37
N LEU A 67 -16.35 -13.39 -26.54
CA LEU A 67 -16.27 -11.94 -26.82
C LEU A 67 -15.43 -11.68 -28.08
N GLN A 68 -14.33 -12.41 -28.27
CA GLN A 68 -13.52 -12.30 -29.48
C GLN A 68 -14.29 -12.74 -30.74
N ALA A 69 -15.05 -13.84 -30.66
CA ALA A 69 -15.88 -14.31 -31.77
C ALA A 69 -16.96 -13.28 -32.13
N TYR A 70 -17.63 -12.70 -31.12
CA TYR A 70 -18.61 -11.64 -31.33
C TYR A 70 -18.01 -10.39 -31.97
N CYS A 71 -16.85 -9.93 -31.48
CA CYS A 71 -16.12 -8.80 -32.05
C CYS A 71 -15.77 -9.03 -33.53
N ASN A 72 -15.31 -10.23 -33.88
CA ASN A 72 -15.00 -10.60 -35.26
C ASN A 72 -16.25 -10.62 -36.16
N GLU A 73 -17.38 -11.10 -35.66
CA GLU A 73 -18.65 -11.10 -36.41
C GLU A 73 -19.17 -9.68 -36.64
N LEU A 74 -19.11 -8.83 -35.61
CA LEU A 74 -19.49 -7.42 -35.68
C LEU A 74 -18.64 -6.64 -36.69
N GLU A 75 -17.33 -6.87 -36.69
CA GLU A 75 -16.40 -6.27 -37.64
C GLU A 75 -16.75 -6.66 -39.08
N ASN A 76 -16.99 -7.95 -39.35
CA ASN A 76 -17.36 -8.41 -40.69
C ASN A 76 -18.71 -7.83 -41.16
N ARG A 77 -19.69 -7.69 -40.26
CA ARG A 77 -20.97 -7.03 -40.56
C ARG A 77 -20.79 -5.56 -40.93
N LEU A 78 -19.95 -4.84 -40.18
CA LEU A 78 -19.63 -3.43 -40.46
C LEU A 78 -18.88 -3.26 -41.78
N LEU A 79 -17.92 -4.15 -42.08
CA LEU A 79 -17.23 -4.18 -43.37
C LEU A 79 -18.20 -4.45 -44.52
N GLY A 80 -19.15 -5.38 -44.36
CA GLY A 80 -20.19 -5.63 -45.35
C GLY A 80 -21.12 -4.42 -45.59
N LYS A 81 -21.53 -3.71 -44.52
CA LYS A 81 -22.29 -2.44 -44.65
C LYS A 81 -21.48 -1.35 -45.34
N PHE A 82 -20.18 -1.25 -45.02
CA PHE A 82 -19.26 -0.32 -45.66
C PHE A 82 -19.12 -0.61 -47.17
N ASP A 83 -18.94 -1.87 -47.56
CA ASP A 83 -18.84 -2.29 -48.97
C ASP A 83 -20.13 -1.95 -49.75
N ALA A 84 -21.30 -2.24 -49.17
CA ALA A 84 -22.59 -1.92 -49.78
C ALA A 84 -22.84 -0.41 -49.91
N ALA A 85 -22.43 0.38 -48.91
CA ALA A 85 -22.51 1.84 -48.96
C ALA A 85 -21.53 2.43 -49.99
N SER A 86 -20.33 1.86 -50.10
CA SER A 86 -19.31 2.25 -51.08
C SER A 86 -19.80 2.03 -52.51
N GLN A 87 -20.43 0.87 -52.80
CA GLN A 87 -21.01 0.56 -54.11
C GLN A 87 -22.18 1.48 -54.48
N LYS A 88 -22.97 1.91 -53.49
CA LYS A 88 -24.13 2.81 -53.68
C LYS A 88 -23.74 4.30 -53.72
N GLY A 89 -22.50 4.64 -53.40
CA GLY A 89 -22.05 6.03 -53.27
C GLY A 89 -22.60 6.75 -52.02
N ASP A 90 -23.09 6.03 -51.02
CA ASP A 90 -23.59 6.60 -49.77
C ASP A 90 -22.43 6.94 -48.83
N LEU A 91 -21.93 8.17 -48.97
CA LEU A 91 -20.78 8.66 -48.22
C LEU A 91 -21.05 8.79 -46.71
N TRP A 92 -22.31 9.00 -46.31
CA TRP A 92 -22.66 9.19 -44.90
C TRP A 92 -22.58 7.86 -44.15
N THR A 93 -23.21 6.82 -44.68
CA THR A 93 -23.14 5.46 -44.10
C THR A 93 -21.71 4.92 -44.14
N MET A 94 -20.99 5.16 -45.25
CA MET A 94 -19.58 4.77 -45.39
C MET A 94 -18.69 5.43 -44.31
N ARG A 95 -18.89 6.73 -44.05
CA ARG A 95 -18.18 7.46 -42.99
C ARG A 95 -18.51 6.91 -41.60
N ASN A 96 -19.78 6.63 -41.31
CA ASN A 96 -20.19 6.12 -40.01
C ASN A 96 -19.60 4.73 -39.74
N CYS A 97 -19.61 3.82 -40.73
CA CYS A 97 -18.96 2.52 -40.59
C CYS A 97 -17.43 2.66 -40.38
N ALA A 98 -16.77 3.57 -41.09
CA ALA A 98 -15.34 3.82 -40.93
C ALA A 98 -14.96 4.36 -39.55
N ILE A 99 -15.77 5.26 -38.97
CA ILE A 99 -15.54 5.79 -37.61
C ILE A 99 -15.63 4.66 -36.58
N ILE A 100 -16.66 3.80 -36.69
CA ILE A 100 -16.86 2.67 -35.76
C ILE A 100 -15.73 1.64 -35.92
N LEU A 101 -15.36 1.29 -37.14
CA LEU A 101 -14.25 0.36 -37.42
C LEU A 101 -12.89 0.91 -36.98
N ASN A 102 -12.67 2.23 -37.10
CA ASN A 102 -11.45 2.88 -36.63
C ASN A 102 -11.29 2.78 -35.10
N GLN A 103 -12.39 2.91 -34.36
CA GLN A 103 -12.39 2.67 -32.90
C GLN A 103 -12.10 1.19 -32.57
N PHE A 104 -12.44 0.27 -33.48
CA PHE A 104 -12.32 -1.17 -33.25
C PHE A 104 -10.90 -1.72 -33.46
N ASN A 105 -10.23 -1.34 -34.55
CA ASN A 105 -8.94 -1.91 -34.95
C ASN A 105 -7.95 -0.88 -35.54
N LYS A 106 -8.09 0.41 -35.21
CA LYS A 106 -7.33 1.52 -35.80
C LYS A 106 -7.52 1.64 -37.32
N GLY A 107 -8.61 1.08 -37.86
CA GLY A 107 -9.03 1.25 -39.25
C GLY A 107 -8.30 0.36 -40.25
N GLY A 108 -7.49 -0.60 -39.82
CA GLY A 108 -6.67 -1.42 -40.72
C GLY A 108 -7.50 -2.23 -41.73
N SER A 109 -8.52 -2.96 -41.25
CA SER A 109 -9.34 -3.81 -42.12
C SER A 109 -10.21 -3.02 -43.10
N VAL A 110 -10.77 -1.88 -42.67
CA VAL A 110 -11.58 -1.01 -43.53
C VAL A 110 -10.73 -0.32 -44.60
N MET A 111 -9.51 0.12 -44.26
CA MET A 111 -8.57 0.69 -45.23
C MET A 111 -8.14 -0.35 -46.27
N GLN A 112 -7.71 -1.54 -45.83
CA GLN A 112 -7.33 -2.62 -46.74
C GLN A 112 -8.48 -3.03 -47.66
N ARG A 113 -9.70 -3.14 -47.13
CA ARG A 113 -10.87 -3.53 -47.92
C ARG A 113 -11.33 -2.43 -48.88
N TYR A 114 -11.22 -1.17 -48.48
CA TYR A 114 -11.47 -0.03 -49.37
C TYR A 114 -10.44 0.07 -50.51
N ILE A 115 -9.17 -0.21 -50.23
CA ILE A 115 -8.12 -0.25 -51.25
C ILE A 115 -8.39 -1.43 -52.20
N ALA A 116 -8.66 -2.62 -51.67
CA ALA A 116 -8.90 -3.82 -52.46
C ALA A 116 -10.20 -3.77 -53.30
N SER A 117 -11.19 -2.96 -52.92
CA SER A 117 -12.44 -2.81 -53.68
C SER A 117 -12.34 -1.85 -54.87
N ARG A 118 -11.24 -1.09 -54.98
CA ARG A 118 -11.02 -0.15 -56.08
C ARG A 118 -10.14 -0.80 -57.15
N PRO A 119 -10.66 -0.95 -58.39
CA PRO A 119 -9.89 -1.49 -59.51
C PRO A 119 -8.54 -0.79 -59.73
N MET A 120 -8.47 0.52 -59.43
CA MET A 120 -7.27 1.34 -59.52
C MET A 120 -6.10 0.90 -58.61
N PHE A 121 -6.31 0.00 -57.63
CA PHE A 121 -5.24 -0.52 -56.77
C PHE A 121 -4.95 -2.02 -56.97
N MET A 122 -5.76 -2.71 -57.77
CA MET A 122 -5.68 -4.17 -57.94
C MET A 122 -5.32 -4.57 -59.36
N ASP A 123 -5.62 -3.73 -60.35
CA ASP A 123 -5.41 -4.03 -61.77
C ASP A 123 -4.39 -3.05 -62.36
N LEU A 124 -3.17 -3.54 -62.63
CA LEU A 124 -2.07 -2.80 -63.22
C LEU A 124 -2.46 -2.17 -64.56
N GLU A 125 -3.37 -2.77 -65.34
CA GLU A 125 -3.83 -2.20 -66.60
C GLU A 125 -4.84 -1.06 -66.39
N VAL A 126 -5.69 -1.12 -65.35
CA VAL A 126 -6.63 -0.04 -65.01
C VAL A 126 -5.90 1.11 -64.35
N MET A 127 -4.95 0.82 -63.47
CA MET A 127 -4.06 1.80 -62.85
C MET A 127 -3.14 2.46 -63.90
N SER A 128 -2.64 1.68 -64.87
CA SER A 128 -1.90 2.17 -66.05
C SER A 128 -2.78 3.01 -66.97
N LYS A 129 -4.04 2.62 -67.22
CA LYS A 129 -5.00 3.38 -68.03
C LYS A 129 -5.46 4.68 -67.36
N ASP A 130 -5.73 4.68 -66.05
CA ASP A 130 -6.08 5.89 -65.29
C ASP A 130 -4.84 6.81 -65.12
N ALA A 131 -3.66 6.24 -64.88
CA ALA A 131 -2.41 6.99 -64.91
C ALA A 131 -2.13 7.57 -66.30
N HIS A 132 -2.37 6.82 -67.39
CA HIS A 132 -2.27 7.34 -68.76
C HIS A 132 -3.35 8.38 -69.10
N ALA A 133 -4.56 8.24 -68.55
CA ALA A 133 -5.67 9.16 -68.78
C ALA A 133 -5.55 10.48 -68.01
N ILE A 134 -4.87 10.47 -66.85
CA ILE A 134 -4.62 11.67 -66.02
C ILE A 134 -3.27 12.32 -66.36
N LEU A 135 -2.22 11.53 -66.59
CA LEU A 135 -0.84 12.02 -66.70
C LEU A 135 -0.31 12.14 -68.13
N GLY A 136 -1.00 11.60 -69.13
CA GLY A 136 -0.66 11.74 -70.55
C GLY A 136 0.85 11.73 -70.84
N THR A 137 1.42 10.53 -71.05
CA THR A 137 2.85 10.20 -71.30
C THR A 137 3.70 9.87 -70.06
N GLU A 138 4.77 9.07 -70.26
CA GLU A 138 5.77 8.68 -69.24
C GLU A 138 6.39 9.90 -68.52
N GLU A 139 6.36 11.08 -69.14
CA GLU A 139 6.82 12.36 -68.57
C GLU A 139 5.98 12.82 -67.36
N GLY A 140 4.69 12.49 -67.31
CA GLY A 140 3.82 12.89 -66.19
C GLY A 140 4.04 12.07 -64.92
N ILE A 141 4.44 10.80 -65.06
CA ILE A 141 4.83 9.96 -63.91
C ILE A 141 6.17 10.44 -63.34
N ALA A 142 7.13 10.78 -64.20
CA ALA A 142 8.40 11.38 -63.79
C ALA A 142 8.20 12.71 -63.05
N GLN A 143 7.23 13.55 -63.47
CA GLN A 143 6.89 14.79 -62.78
C GLN A 143 6.31 14.58 -61.37
N VAL A 144 5.54 13.51 -61.14
CA VAL A 144 5.01 13.18 -59.80
C VAL A 144 6.12 12.66 -58.89
N ASP A 145 7.01 11.81 -59.39
CA ASP A 145 8.19 11.37 -58.64
C ASP A 145 9.15 12.53 -58.35
N ASP A 146 9.36 13.44 -59.30
CA ASP A 146 10.13 14.66 -59.10
C ASP A 146 9.49 15.59 -58.07
N LEU A 147 8.15 15.69 -58.06
CA LEU A 147 7.41 16.45 -57.05
C LEU A 147 7.55 15.80 -55.66
N MET A 148 7.44 14.47 -55.56
CA MET A 148 7.59 13.73 -54.31
C MET A 148 9.02 13.83 -53.77
N ASN A 149 10.03 13.75 -54.64
CA ASN A 149 11.43 13.95 -54.29
C ASN A 149 11.70 15.39 -53.86
N SER A 150 11.11 16.37 -54.54
CA SER A 150 11.20 17.79 -54.18
C SER A 150 10.56 18.05 -52.82
N LEU A 151 9.37 17.49 -52.58
CA LEU A 151 8.67 17.58 -51.29
C LEU A 151 9.49 16.93 -50.17
N ALA A 152 10.06 15.74 -50.42
CA ALA A 152 10.95 15.07 -49.48
C ALA A 152 12.22 15.90 -49.17
N SER A 153 12.77 16.60 -50.17
CA SER A 153 13.89 17.53 -49.96
C SER A 153 13.49 18.70 -49.06
N VAL A 154 12.34 19.32 -49.32
CA VAL A 154 11.82 20.42 -48.50
C VAL A 154 11.58 19.94 -47.06
N TYR A 155 11.02 18.74 -46.86
CA TYR A 155 10.85 18.17 -45.52
C TYR A 155 12.20 17.92 -44.82
N LYS A 156 13.23 17.47 -45.53
CA LYS A 156 14.58 17.31 -44.97
C LYS A 156 15.20 18.65 -44.57
N GLU A 157 15.04 19.68 -45.40
CA GLU A 157 15.52 21.03 -45.10
C GLU A 157 14.81 21.62 -43.89
N ILE A 158 13.48 21.47 -43.80
CA ILE A 158 12.70 21.87 -42.62
C ILE A 158 13.18 21.12 -41.37
N ALA A 159 13.37 19.80 -41.46
CA ALA A 159 13.83 19.00 -40.33
C ALA A 159 15.23 19.43 -39.86
N ALA A 160 16.16 19.68 -40.77
CA ALA A 160 17.51 20.15 -40.45
C ALA A 160 17.51 21.56 -39.85
N CYS A 161 16.64 22.44 -40.35
CA CYS A 161 16.45 23.78 -39.78
C CYS A 161 15.93 23.71 -38.34
N VAL A 162 14.91 22.88 -38.10
CA VAL A 162 14.36 22.64 -36.76
C VAL A 162 15.43 22.07 -35.82
N GLU A 163 16.20 21.06 -36.25
CA GLU A 163 17.31 20.52 -35.46
C GLU A 163 18.35 21.59 -35.12
N SER A 164 18.73 22.44 -36.09
CA SER A 164 19.67 23.53 -35.84
C SER A 164 19.13 24.57 -34.87
N LEU A 165 17.83 24.87 -34.91
CA LEU A 165 17.19 25.85 -34.03
C LEU A 165 17.13 25.36 -32.57
N PHE A 166 16.91 24.05 -32.37
CA PHE A 166 16.75 23.46 -31.04
C PHE A 166 18.00 22.74 -30.52
N LYS A 167 19.10 22.71 -31.29
CA LYS A 167 20.33 21.98 -30.95
C LYS A 167 20.83 22.26 -29.53
N SER A 168 20.99 23.53 -29.17
CA SER A 168 21.46 23.91 -27.82
C SER A 168 20.50 23.47 -26.73
N TYR A 169 19.19 23.47 -26.99
CA TYR A 169 18.20 23.02 -26.03
C TYR A 169 18.22 21.50 -25.85
N LEU A 170 18.43 20.74 -26.94
CA LEU A 170 18.51 19.28 -26.92
C LEU A 170 19.78 18.79 -26.23
N GLU A 171 20.91 19.50 -26.40
CA GLU A 171 22.18 19.20 -25.73
C GLU A 171 22.04 19.30 -24.19
N ASP A 172 21.35 20.33 -23.70
CA ASP A 172 21.15 20.59 -22.26
C ASP A 172 19.78 20.09 -21.74
N TYR A 173 19.05 19.29 -22.52
CA TYR A 173 17.66 18.89 -22.23
C TYR A 173 17.49 18.29 -20.82
N ALA A 174 18.39 17.39 -20.44
CA ALA A 174 18.33 16.72 -19.14
C ALA A 174 18.41 17.72 -17.98
N GLU A 175 19.24 18.76 -18.08
CA GLU A 175 19.37 19.78 -17.03
C GLU A 175 18.08 20.60 -16.88
N PHE A 176 17.45 20.97 -18.00
CA PHE A 176 16.18 21.70 -17.98
C PHE A 176 15.06 20.86 -17.37
N GLU A 177 14.94 19.58 -17.76
CA GLU A 177 13.91 18.69 -17.24
C GLU A 177 14.10 18.45 -15.73
N LEU A 178 15.34 18.19 -15.28
CA LEU A 178 15.66 18.01 -13.86
C LEU A 178 15.41 19.29 -13.06
N THR A 179 15.72 20.46 -13.61
CA THR A 179 15.44 21.74 -12.95
C THR A 179 13.94 21.95 -12.76
N SER A 180 13.14 21.63 -13.77
CA SER A 180 11.67 21.70 -13.71
C SER A 180 11.11 20.77 -12.64
N LEU A 181 11.51 19.48 -12.64
CA LEU A 181 11.06 18.50 -11.65
C LEU A 181 11.42 18.91 -10.21
N ASN A 182 12.63 19.44 -10.01
CA ASN A 182 13.06 19.95 -8.70
C ASN A 182 12.27 21.18 -8.24
N GLN A 183 11.83 22.06 -9.16
CA GLN A 183 10.98 23.19 -8.82
C GLN A 183 9.59 22.74 -8.39
N LEU A 184 8.98 21.80 -9.11
CA LEU A 184 7.68 21.20 -8.76
C LEU A 184 7.74 20.53 -7.38
N HIS A 185 8.77 19.73 -7.13
CA HIS A 185 8.97 19.07 -5.84
C HIS A 185 9.13 20.08 -4.69
N LYS A 186 9.94 21.14 -4.88
CA LYS A 186 10.09 22.21 -3.88
C LYS A 186 8.78 22.92 -3.60
N ALA A 187 8.01 23.25 -4.63
CA ALA A 187 6.70 23.88 -4.49
C ALA A 187 5.74 23.00 -3.68
N LYS A 188 5.65 21.70 -4.01
CA LYS A 188 4.81 20.74 -3.28
C LYS A 188 5.24 20.56 -1.84
N THR A 189 6.54 20.49 -1.59
CA THR A 189 7.08 20.38 -0.22
C THR A 189 6.73 21.62 0.62
N LEU A 190 6.72 22.82 0.02
CA LEU A 190 6.29 24.04 0.70
C LEU A 190 4.77 24.06 0.96
N GLU A 191 3.97 23.58 0.00
CA GLU A 191 2.52 23.43 0.16
C GLU A 191 2.19 22.55 1.37
N LEU A 192 2.85 21.37 1.46
CA LEU A 192 2.69 20.42 2.57
C LEU A 192 3.10 20.99 3.93
N LYS A 193 4.03 21.95 3.97
CA LYS A 193 4.43 22.67 5.19
C LYS A 193 3.42 23.74 5.60
N SER A 194 2.65 24.26 4.64
CA SER A 194 1.73 25.38 4.85
C SER A 194 0.30 24.99 5.21
N CYS A 195 -0.12 23.74 4.95
CA CYS A 195 -1.46 23.24 5.26
C CYS A 195 -1.55 22.55 6.63
N PRO A 196 -2.27 23.10 7.62
CA PRO A 196 -2.63 22.39 8.85
C PRO A 196 -3.88 21.54 8.65
N LEU A 197 -3.77 20.23 8.88
CA LEU A 197 -4.74 19.16 9.24
C LEU A 197 -6.28 19.23 8.95
N ALA A 198 -6.84 20.17 8.17
CA ALA A 198 -8.30 20.29 8.03
C ALA A 198 -8.89 19.99 6.63
N ASP A 199 -8.13 19.91 5.53
CA ASP A 199 -8.74 20.00 4.19
C ASP A 199 -8.13 19.11 3.09
N ILE A 200 -7.77 17.86 3.39
CA ILE A 200 -7.26 16.94 2.36
C ILE A 200 -8.39 16.28 1.54
N SER A 201 -9.65 16.36 1.97
CA SER A 201 -10.77 15.71 1.26
C SER A 201 -11.54 16.58 0.25
N GLN A 202 -11.25 17.88 0.09
CA GLN A 202 -12.05 18.76 -0.78
C GLN A 202 -11.28 19.59 -1.83
N SER A 203 -9.95 19.59 -1.86
CA SER A 203 -9.20 20.47 -2.77
C SER A 203 -9.11 20.01 -4.24
N ARG A 204 -9.99 19.11 -4.70
CA ARG A 204 -9.98 18.57 -6.07
C ARG A 204 -10.89 19.27 -7.08
N ARG A 205 -11.41 20.49 -6.83
CA ARG A 205 -12.35 21.09 -7.79
C ARG A 205 -12.21 22.54 -8.23
N ASN A 206 -11.30 23.37 -7.74
CA ASN A 206 -11.14 24.71 -8.32
C ASN A 206 -9.70 25.21 -8.21
N SER A 207 -8.89 24.91 -9.22
CA SER A 207 -7.64 25.62 -9.50
C SER A 207 -7.71 26.24 -10.89
N ILE A 208 -8.51 27.32 -11.00
CA ILE A 208 -8.27 28.38 -11.99
C ILE A 208 -7.77 29.59 -11.20
N LEU A 209 -6.58 30.04 -11.59
CA LEU A 209 -5.82 31.15 -11.04
C LEU A 209 -6.66 32.40 -10.70
N HIS A 210 -6.53 32.92 -9.48
CA HIS A 210 -6.56 34.36 -9.19
C HIS A 210 -5.81 34.67 -7.88
N PRO A 211 -4.85 35.62 -7.86
CA PRO A 211 -4.21 36.09 -6.64
C PRO A 211 -5.07 37.19 -5.99
N PHE A 212 -4.98 37.28 -4.66
CA PHE A 212 -5.59 38.28 -3.76
C PHE A 212 -6.99 37.99 -3.19
N SER A 213 -7.01 37.50 -1.95
CA SER A 213 -8.01 37.90 -0.92
C SER A 213 -7.38 37.85 0.47
N PRO A 214 -7.76 38.74 1.41
CA PRO A 214 -6.99 39.03 2.61
C PRO A 214 -7.32 38.10 3.80
N VAL A 215 -6.28 37.73 4.54
CA VAL A 215 -6.34 36.91 5.75
C VAL A 215 -6.78 37.75 6.96
N SER A 216 -7.81 37.31 7.68
CA SER A 216 -8.19 37.86 8.99
C SER A 216 -7.46 37.11 10.12
N PRO A 217 -6.93 37.78 11.16
CA PRO A 217 -6.13 37.12 12.18
C PRO A 217 -6.94 36.82 13.45
N GLN A 218 -7.14 35.56 13.83
CA GLN A 218 -7.48 35.25 15.22
C GLN A 218 -7.23 33.79 15.63
N ARG A 219 -6.19 33.65 16.47
CA ARG A 219 -5.94 32.69 17.57
C ARG A 219 -4.56 32.05 17.48
N ARG A 220 -3.56 32.81 17.97
CA ARG A 220 -2.30 32.26 18.48
C ARG A 220 -2.56 31.68 19.88
N ASN A 221 -2.39 30.37 20.04
CA ASN A 221 -1.63 29.77 21.14
C ASN A 221 -1.76 28.23 21.13
N SER A 222 -0.95 27.60 20.28
CA SER A 222 -0.32 26.27 20.45
C SER A 222 0.32 25.87 19.13
N ALA A 223 1.45 26.50 18.78
CA ALA A 223 2.24 26.13 17.62
C ALA A 223 3.13 24.94 18.00
N MET A 224 2.57 23.72 17.89
CA MET A 224 3.37 22.51 17.68
C MET A 224 3.37 22.26 16.18
N HIS A 225 4.53 21.89 15.63
CA HIS A 225 4.74 21.69 14.20
C HIS A 225 3.89 20.52 13.67
N SER A 226 2.62 20.77 13.36
CA SER A 226 1.71 19.79 12.77
C SER A 226 1.98 19.69 11.27
N TYR A 227 3.01 18.92 10.91
CA TYR A 227 3.25 18.48 9.54
C TYR A 227 2.15 17.49 9.11
N ALA A 228 1.78 17.53 7.82
CA ALA A 228 0.85 16.57 7.25
C ALA A 228 1.41 15.13 7.31
N PRO A 229 0.54 14.12 7.54
CA PRO A 229 0.94 12.71 7.51
C PRO A 229 1.42 12.31 6.11
N ILE A 230 2.12 11.17 6.03
CA ILE A 230 2.52 10.58 4.75
C ILE A 230 1.27 10.27 3.93
N SER A 231 1.19 10.84 2.72
CA SER A 231 0.09 10.63 1.79
C SER A 231 0.58 9.91 0.54
N VAL A 232 -0.23 8.96 0.07
CA VAL A 232 -0.01 8.28 -1.20
C VAL A 232 -0.20 9.22 -2.38
N SER A 233 -1.16 10.15 -2.28
CA SER A 233 -1.49 11.11 -3.35
C SER A 233 -0.32 12.02 -3.71
N VAL A 234 0.58 12.32 -2.77
CA VAL A 234 1.75 13.17 -3.04
C VAL A 234 2.73 12.43 -3.96
N VAL A 235 2.91 11.12 -3.75
CA VAL A 235 3.79 10.30 -4.59
C VAL A 235 3.13 9.99 -5.92
N GLU A 236 1.79 9.89 -5.99
CA GLU A 236 1.05 9.86 -7.25
C GLU A 236 1.39 11.08 -8.11
N GLU A 237 1.30 12.30 -7.56
CA GLU A 237 1.66 13.53 -8.28
C GLU A 237 3.13 13.52 -8.73
N PHE A 238 4.07 13.05 -7.90
CA PHE A 238 5.49 12.95 -8.28
C PHE A 238 5.70 11.98 -9.44
N VAL A 239 5.00 10.84 -9.43
CA VAL A 239 5.05 9.84 -10.50
C VAL A 239 4.41 10.39 -11.77
N GLU A 240 3.28 11.07 -11.70
CA GLU A 240 2.62 11.71 -12.84
C GLU A 240 3.56 12.69 -13.57
N TRP A 241 4.24 13.59 -12.83
CA TRP A 241 5.22 14.51 -13.44
C TRP A 241 6.36 13.76 -14.16
N ASN A 242 6.77 12.63 -13.59
CA ASN A 242 7.84 11.81 -14.16
C ASN A 242 7.37 10.94 -15.35
N GLU A 243 6.12 10.49 -15.39
CA GLU A 243 5.53 9.84 -16.56
C GLU A 243 5.52 10.78 -17.77
N GLU A 244 5.16 12.04 -17.55
CA GLU A 244 5.23 13.04 -18.61
C GLU A 244 6.67 13.36 -19.00
N ALA A 245 7.59 13.47 -18.03
CA ALA A 245 9.02 13.73 -18.29
C ALA A 245 9.66 12.58 -19.09
N VAL A 246 9.35 11.33 -18.75
CA VAL A 246 9.78 10.15 -19.50
C VAL A 246 9.20 10.19 -20.92
N THR A 247 7.94 10.58 -21.10
CA THR A 247 7.33 10.70 -22.43
C THR A 247 8.04 11.74 -23.28
N ARG A 248 8.32 12.93 -22.72
CA ARG A 248 9.10 13.99 -23.38
C ARG A 248 10.52 13.52 -23.71
N CYS A 249 11.20 12.86 -22.77
CA CYS A 249 12.56 12.38 -22.95
C CYS A 249 12.65 11.33 -24.07
N LYS A 250 11.69 10.38 -24.14
CA LYS A 250 11.59 9.44 -25.27
C LYS A 250 11.45 10.19 -26.59
N LEU A 251 10.54 11.15 -26.66
CA LEU A 251 10.26 11.88 -27.90
C LEU A 251 11.46 12.73 -28.37
N LEU A 252 12.10 13.45 -27.46
CA LEU A 252 13.16 14.41 -27.79
C LEU A 252 14.52 13.75 -28.02
N THR A 253 14.72 12.53 -27.50
CA THR A 253 15.98 11.77 -27.66
C THR A 253 15.86 10.66 -28.73
N LEU A 254 14.75 10.59 -29.49
CA LEU A 254 14.48 9.54 -30.48
C LEU A 254 15.57 9.37 -31.55
N LYS A 255 16.24 10.48 -31.94
CA LYS A 255 17.27 10.48 -32.98
C LYS A 255 18.69 10.28 -32.45
N GLU A 256 18.86 10.39 -31.15
CA GLU A 256 20.18 10.27 -30.50
C GLU A 256 20.56 8.80 -30.29
N PRO A 257 21.86 8.50 -30.08
CA PRO A 257 22.30 7.16 -29.73
C PRO A 257 21.57 6.61 -28.50
N PRO A 258 21.24 5.31 -28.46
CA PRO A 258 20.52 4.69 -27.35
C PRO A 258 21.13 4.94 -25.95
N GLY A 259 22.44 5.16 -25.87
CA GLY A 259 23.13 5.48 -24.61
C GLY A 259 22.78 6.86 -24.03
N ILE A 260 22.45 7.86 -24.87
CA ILE A 260 22.03 9.19 -24.40
C ILE A 260 20.63 9.11 -23.78
N LEU A 261 19.71 8.40 -24.45
CA LEU A 261 18.38 8.12 -23.90
C LEU A 261 18.47 7.41 -22.55
N ALA A 262 19.33 6.38 -22.44
CA ALA A 262 19.54 5.66 -21.18
C ALA A 262 20.06 6.59 -20.07
N THR A 263 21.01 7.48 -20.39
CA THR A 263 21.57 8.45 -19.44
C THR A 263 20.50 9.43 -18.94
N ASN A 264 19.72 10.00 -19.84
CA ASN A 264 18.65 10.94 -19.51
C ASN A 264 17.54 10.28 -18.69
N MET A 265 17.12 9.07 -19.09
CA MET A 265 16.14 8.26 -18.36
C MET A 265 16.59 7.93 -16.95
N LYS A 266 17.86 7.54 -16.79
CA LYS A 266 18.45 7.29 -15.49
C LYS A 266 18.42 8.55 -14.63
N ALA A 267 18.81 9.71 -15.19
CA ALA A 267 18.84 10.96 -14.44
C ALA A 267 17.45 11.38 -13.94
N ILE A 268 16.42 11.32 -14.81
CA ILE A 268 15.02 11.59 -14.45
C ILE A 268 14.56 10.65 -13.34
N PHE A 269 14.80 9.34 -13.49
CA PHE A 269 14.39 8.35 -12.50
C PHE A 269 15.09 8.53 -11.15
N THR A 270 16.40 8.78 -11.14
CA THR A 270 17.15 9.03 -9.89
C THR A 270 16.60 10.26 -9.17
N CYS A 271 16.22 11.31 -9.91
CA CYS A 271 15.59 12.50 -9.31
C CYS A 271 14.26 12.15 -8.60
N LEU A 272 13.40 11.34 -9.23
CA LEU A 272 12.17 10.85 -8.58
C LEU A 272 12.48 9.98 -7.36
N LEU A 273 13.43 9.05 -7.48
CA LEU A 273 13.83 8.14 -6.40
C LEU A 273 14.30 8.93 -5.17
N ASP A 274 15.16 9.92 -5.36
CA ASP A 274 15.65 10.77 -4.27
C ASP A 274 14.50 11.53 -3.60
N GLN A 275 13.59 12.12 -4.39
CA GLN A 275 12.44 12.87 -3.89
C GLN A 275 11.44 12.00 -3.10
N VAL A 276 11.12 10.79 -3.61
CA VAL A 276 10.23 9.85 -2.93
C VAL A 276 10.89 9.29 -1.67
N SER A 277 12.17 8.91 -1.75
CA SER A 277 12.94 8.41 -0.61
C SER A 277 13.01 9.43 0.52
N GLN A 278 13.31 10.69 0.18
CA GLN A 278 13.32 11.79 1.15
C GLN A 278 11.93 11.99 1.78
N TYR A 279 10.88 12.05 0.96
CA TYR A 279 9.51 12.26 1.45
C TYR A 279 9.05 11.17 2.43
N VAL A 280 9.31 9.91 2.07
CA VAL A 280 8.94 8.75 2.90
C VAL A 280 9.75 8.73 4.20
N THR A 281 11.07 8.88 4.11
CA THR A 281 11.96 8.81 5.28
C THR A 281 11.69 9.95 6.26
N GLU A 282 11.58 11.20 5.78
CA GLU A 282 11.22 12.32 6.63
C GLU A 282 9.80 12.17 7.22
N GLY A 283 8.88 11.59 6.44
CA GLY A 283 7.54 11.27 6.91
C GLY A 283 7.50 10.29 8.08
N LEU A 284 8.28 9.22 7.98
CA LEU A 284 8.40 8.22 9.04
C LEU A 284 9.09 8.82 10.27
N GLU A 285 10.15 9.59 10.08
CA GLU A 285 10.84 10.28 11.19
C GLU A 285 9.92 11.24 11.95
N ARG A 286 9.04 11.96 11.24
CA ARG A 286 8.03 12.81 11.91
C ARG A 286 7.04 12.00 12.74
N ALA A 287 6.61 10.84 12.26
CA ALA A 287 5.73 9.94 13.01
C ALA A 287 6.45 9.32 14.23
N ILE A 288 7.75 9.00 14.10
CA ILE A 288 8.60 8.56 15.21
C ILE A 288 8.72 9.66 16.27
N GLU A 289 8.90 10.92 15.85
CA GLU A 289 8.98 12.03 16.79
C GLU A 289 7.66 12.22 17.57
N ALA A 290 6.51 12.06 16.91
CA ALA A 290 5.20 12.09 17.58
C ALA A 290 5.04 10.97 18.63
N LEU A 291 5.65 9.80 18.42
CA LEU A 291 5.69 8.74 19.44
C LEU A 291 6.56 9.15 20.63
N LYS A 292 7.73 9.75 20.39
CA LYS A 292 8.61 10.24 21.45
C LYS A 292 7.99 11.37 22.26
N GLU A 293 7.30 12.30 21.60
CA GLU A 293 6.58 13.39 22.26
C GLU A 293 5.47 12.84 23.18
N ALA A 294 4.71 11.85 22.70
CA ALA A 294 3.70 11.17 23.53
C ALA A 294 4.33 10.44 24.72
N ALA A 295 5.47 9.78 24.53
CA ALA A 295 6.22 9.15 25.61
C ALA A 295 6.73 10.17 26.65
N ALA A 296 7.29 11.30 26.21
CA ALA A 296 7.75 12.37 27.09
C ALA A 296 6.60 13.01 27.88
N LEU A 297 5.42 13.15 27.25
CA LEU A 297 4.21 13.62 27.91
C LEU A 297 3.81 12.67 29.06
N ARG A 298 3.86 11.36 28.84
CA ARG A 298 3.59 10.34 29.86
C ARG A 298 4.59 10.40 31.03
N GLU A 299 5.89 10.51 30.75
CA GLU A 299 6.94 10.56 31.79
C GLU A 299 6.80 11.76 32.73
N ARG A 300 6.45 12.93 32.19
CA ARG A 300 6.22 14.16 32.98
C ARG A 300 5.13 13.98 34.05
N PHE A 301 4.16 13.09 33.84
CA PHE A 301 3.08 12.86 34.79
C PHE A 301 3.42 11.81 35.84
N MET A 302 4.25 10.81 35.52
CA MET A 302 4.71 9.81 36.47
C MET A 302 5.49 10.43 37.65
N PHE A 303 6.37 11.41 37.36
CA PHE A 303 7.21 12.08 38.37
C PHE A 303 6.44 13.04 39.30
N ASN A 304 5.32 13.61 38.84
CA ASN A 304 4.56 14.60 39.60
C ASN A 304 3.54 13.98 40.59
N SER A 305 3.50 12.65 40.70
CA SER A 305 2.52 11.93 41.52
C SER A 305 2.67 12.10 43.04
N ASN A 306 3.73 12.77 43.52
CA ASN A 306 4.04 12.89 44.94
C ASN A 306 3.43 14.11 45.66
N THR A 307 2.49 14.87 45.08
CA THR A 307 1.95 16.08 45.77
C THR A 307 0.42 16.26 45.71
N ASN A 308 -0.18 16.37 46.90
CA ASN A 308 -1.51 16.88 47.27
C ASN A 308 -2.82 16.33 46.65
N ARG A 309 -3.80 16.00 47.51
CA ARG A 309 -5.14 15.45 47.18
C ARG A 309 -6.00 16.28 46.22
N LYS A 310 -5.81 17.61 46.12
CA LYS A 310 -6.54 18.46 45.15
C LYS A 310 -6.00 18.37 43.72
N VAL A 311 -4.85 17.73 43.52
CA VAL A 311 -4.20 17.55 42.22
C VAL A 311 -4.67 16.23 41.55
N VAL A 312 -5.34 15.34 42.29
CA VAL A 312 -5.71 13.98 41.84
C VAL A 312 -6.68 13.97 40.64
N SER A 313 -7.70 14.83 40.62
CA SER A 313 -8.64 14.89 39.49
C SER A 313 -8.00 15.49 38.23
N ALA A 314 -7.19 16.54 38.38
CA ALA A 314 -6.44 17.13 37.29
C ALA A 314 -5.36 16.17 36.75
N MET A 315 -4.74 15.37 37.61
CA MET A 315 -3.79 14.32 37.22
C MET A 315 -4.46 13.16 36.49
N ALA A 316 -5.67 12.76 36.88
CA ALA A 316 -6.42 11.73 36.17
C ALA A 316 -6.76 12.19 34.74
N VAL A 317 -7.23 13.43 34.58
CA VAL A 317 -7.50 14.04 33.26
C VAL A 317 -6.22 14.13 32.42
N ALA A 318 -5.10 14.52 33.03
CA ALA A 318 -3.82 14.63 32.33
C ALA A 318 -3.23 13.27 31.93
N ALA A 319 -3.38 12.24 32.77
CA ALA A 319 -2.98 10.87 32.47
C ALA A 319 -3.81 10.28 31.31
N GLU A 320 -5.11 10.56 31.27
CA GLU A 320 -5.98 10.16 30.17
C GLU A 320 -5.61 10.88 28.86
N ALA A 321 -5.27 12.17 28.93
CA ALA A 321 -4.77 12.91 27.77
C ALA A 321 -3.44 12.35 27.24
N ALA A 322 -2.53 11.94 28.13
CA ALA A 322 -1.27 11.30 27.74
C ALA A 322 -1.48 9.91 27.12
N SER A 323 -2.43 9.13 27.66
CA SER A 323 -2.85 7.84 27.08
C SER A 323 -3.43 8.02 25.67
N SER A 324 -4.35 8.98 25.51
CA SER A 324 -4.96 9.33 24.22
C SER A 324 -3.92 9.81 23.20
N ALA A 325 -2.93 10.59 23.63
CA ALA A 325 -1.80 10.99 22.80
C ALA A 325 -0.97 9.78 22.35
N GLY A 326 -0.64 8.85 23.26
CA GLY A 326 0.07 7.61 22.91
C GLY A 326 -0.69 6.75 21.90
N GLU A 327 -2.00 6.54 22.11
CA GLU A 327 -2.84 5.77 21.20
C GLU A 327 -2.96 6.43 19.82
N SER A 328 -3.13 7.75 19.77
CA SER A 328 -3.21 8.49 18.51
C SER A 328 -1.89 8.49 17.74
N SER A 329 -0.75 8.70 18.42
CA SER A 329 0.59 8.60 17.80
C SER A 329 0.87 7.19 17.28
N PHE A 330 0.48 6.14 18.02
CA PHE A 330 0.58 4.75 17.57
C PHE A 330 -0.21 4.50 16.29
N ARG A 331 -1.48 4.91 16.25
CA ARG A 331 -2.35 4.78 15.05
C ARG A 331 -1.79 5.55 13.86
N ALA A 332 -1.32 6.79 14.09
CA ALA A 332 -0.73 7.62 13.04
C ALA A 332 0.55 7.00 12.46
N PHE A 333 1.39 6.41 13.31
CA PHE A 333 2.60 5.73 12.88
C PHE A 333 2.29 4.46 12.06
N MET A 334 1.32 3.66 12.50
CA MET A 334 0.86 2.48 11.76
C MET A 334 0.32 2.83 10.36
N ALA A 335 -0.45 3.91 10.25
CA ALA A 335 -0.89 4.42 8.94
C ALA A 335 0.28 4.95 8.08
N ALA A 336 1.27 5.59 8.70
CA ALA A 336 2.46 6.07 8.00
C ALA A 336 3.27 4.93 7.38
N ILE A 337 3.39 3.78 8.05
CA ILE A 337 4.03 2.58 7.48
C ILE A 337 3.30 2.11 6.22
N GLN A 338 1.96 2.01 6.26
CA GLN A 338 1.18 1.58 5.09
C GLN A 338 1.37 2.52 3.89
N SER A 339 1.33 3.83 4.14
CA SER A 339 1.58 4.84 3.11
C SER A 339 3.01 4.73 2.56
N ALA A 340 4.01 4.54 3.43
CA ALA A 340 5.41 4.37 3.03
C ALA A 340 5.60 3.14 2.13
N THR A 341 5.05 1.99 2.51
CA THR A 341 5.11 0.75 1.72
C THR A 341 4.44 0.93 0.36
N THR A 342 3.27 1.58 0.33
CA THR A 342 2.53 1.85 -0.91
C THR A 342 3.33 2.77 -1.84
N ASN A 343 3.94 3.81 -1.28
CA ASN A 343 4.77 4.77 -2.02
C ASN A 343 6.00 4.12 -2.63
N MET A 344 6.72 3.30 -1.87
CA MET A 344 7.89 2.57 -2.39
C MET A 344 7.50 1.55 -3.47
N THR A 345 6.37 0.86 -3.29
CA THR A 345 5.83 -0.06 -4.30
C THR A 345 5.43 0.67 -5.58
N MET A 346 4.86 1.87 -5.48
CA MET A 346 4.50 2.70 -6.62
C MET A 346 5.73 3.13 -7.41
N LEU A 347 6.79 3.56 -6.73
CA LEU A 347 8.06 3.91 -7.35
C LEU A 347 8.69 2.73 -8.10
N GLN A 348 8.71 1.55 -7.48
CA GLN A 348 9.24 0.33 -8.11
C GLN A 348 8.42 -0.08 -9.34
N ARG A 349 7.09 0.05 -9.28
CA ARG A 349 6.19 -0.21 -10.41
C ARG A 349 6.48 0.75 -11.57
N PHE A 350 6.62 2.04 -11.28
CA PHE A 350 6.97 3.06 -12.28
C PHE A 350 8.30 2.76 -12.96
N PHE A 351 9.35 2.41 -12.18
CA PHE A 351 10.65 2.02 -12.74
C PHE A 351 10.50 0.86 -13.73
N ASN A 352 9.85 -0.21 -13.30
CA ASN A 352 9.68 -1.42 -14.10
C ASN A 352 8.87 -1.17 -15.38
N ALA A 353 7.81 -0.37 -15.31
CA ALA A 353 6.92 -0.11 -16.43
C ALA A 353 7.50 0.90 -17.45
N SER A 354 8.14 1.97 -16.98
CA SER A 354 8.41 3.16 -17.80
C SER A 354 9.88 3.37 -18.16
N VAL A 355 10.80 2.93 -17.28
CA VAL A 355 12.23 3.28 -17.34
C VAL A 355 13.12 2.07 -17.65
N SER A 356 12.82 0.90 -17.06
CA SER A 356 13.68 -0.29 -17.05
C SER A 356 14.27 -0.67 -18.41
N GLN A 357 13.42 -0.74 -19.45
CA GLN A 357 13.79 -1.16 -20.80
C GLN A 357 14.74 -0.18 -21.48
N SER A 358 14.58 1.13 -21.24
CA SER A 358 15.42 2.18 -21.83
C SER A 358 16.86 2.13 -21.33
N LEU A 359 17.08 1.55 -20.13
CA LEU A 359 18.41 1.47 -19.51
C LEU A 359 19.26 0.31 -20.03
N LEU A 360 18.67 -0.67 -20.73
CA LEU A 360 19.41 -1.83 -21.24
C LEU A 360 20.46 -1.48 -22.30
N ALA A 361 20.32 -0.31 -22.94
CA ALA A 361 21.28 0.20 -23.91
C ALA A 361 22.60 0.68 -23.28
N GLN A 362 22.65 0.86 -21.96
CA GLN A 362 23.84 1.32 -21.23
C GLN A 362 24.26 0.27 -20.20
N GLU A 363 25.50 -0.20 -20.31
CA GLU A 363 26.05 -1.22 -19.42
C GLU A 363 26.03 -0.76 -17.95
N GLY A 364 25.51 -1.61 -17.07
CA GLY A 364 25.41 -1.35 -15.63
C GLY A 364 24.36 -0.31 -15.20
N ALA A 365 23.70 0.40 -16.12
CA ALA A 365 22.74 1.45 -15.76
C ALA A 365 21.50 0.88 -15.03
N HIS A 366 20.94 -0.21 -15.56
CA HIS A 366 19.79 -0.89 -14.94
C HIS A 366 20.13 -1.41 -13.53
N ALA A 367 21.26 -2.10 -13.38
CA ALA A 367 21.72 -2.63 -12.09
C ALA A 367 21.91 -1.52 -11.06
N ALA A 368 22.55 -0.41 -11.44
CA ALA A 368 22.75 0.74 -10.55
C ALA A 368 21.42 1.34 -10.05
N CYS A 369 20.39 1.40 -10.90
CA CYS A 369 19.06 1.86 -10.49
C CYS A 369 18.37 0.86 -9.54
N CYS A 370 18.48 -0.45 -9.81
CA CYS A 370 17.96 -1.48 -8.92
C CYS A 370 18.62 -1.42 -7.54
N ASP A 371 19.94 -1.24 -7.47
CA ASP A 371 20.69 -1.09 -6.22
C ASP A 371 20.25 0.18 -5.47
N ALA A 372 20.04 1.29 -6.19
CA ALA A 372 19.55 2.53 -5.58
C ALA A 372 18.12 2.39 -5.03
N ILE A 373 17.22 1.71 -5.75
CA ILE A 373 15.87 1.39 -5.25
C ILE A 373 15.96 0.52 -3.98
N ALA A 374 16.79 -0.52 -3.99
CA ALA A 374 16.97 -1.39 -2.85
C ALA A 374 17.52 -0.62 -1.63
N SER A 375 18.46 0.31 -1.84
CA SER A 375 18.96 1.19 -0.78
C SER A 375 17.86 2.07 -0.19
N ALA A 376 17.04 2.70 -1.03
CA ALA A 376 15.94 3.56 -0.58
C ALA A 376 14.86 2.77 0.20
N ILE A 377 14.57 1.54 -0.24
CA ILE A 377 13.68 0.63 0.50
C ILE A 377 14.28 0.29 1.86
N ALA A 378 15.57 -0.07 1.91
CA ALA A 378 16.26 -0.40 3.15
C ALA A 378 16.28 0.78 4.14
N ASP A 379 16.45 2.01 3.66
CA ASP A 379 16.40 3.21 4.50
C ASP A 379 15.01 3.42 5.12
N ALA A 380 13.95 3.25 4.34
CA ALA A 380 12.57 3.31 4.83
C ALA A 380 12.26 2.17 5.81
N GLU A 381 12.74 0.95 5.56
CA GLU A 381 12.60 -0.20 6.45
C GLU A 381 13.32 0.04 7.79
N ASN A 382 14.53 0.59 7.77
CA ASN A 382 15.28 0.94 8.99
C ASN A 382 14.56 2.02 9.82
N ALA A 383 13.94 3.00 9.18
CA ALA A 383 13.08 3.97 9.86
C ALA A 383 11.83 3.31 10.45
N ALA A 384 11.13 2.47 9.66
CA ALA A 384 9.96 1.73 10.11
C ALA A 384 10.26 0.83 11.32
N LEU A 385 11.38 0.09 11.31
CA LEU A 385 11.80 -0.77 12.41
C LEU A 385 12.01 0.01 13.71
N ARG A 386 12.71 1.16 13.64
CA ARG A 386 12.90 2.04 14.81
C ARG A 386 11.57 2.53 15.37
N GLY A 387 10.64 2.94 14.51
CA GLY A 387 9.33 3.41 14.95
C GLY A 387 8.41 2.29 15.44
N LEU A 388 8.53 1.06 14.92
CA LEU A 388 7.83 -0.11 15.44
C LEU A 388 8.28 -0.45 16.85
N GLN A 389 9.59 -0.36 17.13
CA GLN A 389 10.09 -0.52 18.50
C GLN A 389 9.51 0.55 19.43
N GLY A 390 9.55 1.82 19.04
CA GLY A 390 8.94 2.91 19.83
C GLY A 390 7.43 2.78 20.00
N SER A 391 6.73 2.20 19.01
CA SER A 391 5.31 1.87 19.09
C SER A 391 5.03 0.78 20.12
N LEU A 392 5.85 -0.28 20.13
CA LEU A 392 5.78 -1.36 21.12
C LEU A 392 5.99 -0.80 22.55
N ASP A 393 7.03 0.01 22.74
CA ASP A 393 7.33 0.65 24.02
C ASP A 393 6.17 1.57 24.48
N THR A 394 5.52 2.24 23.53
CA THR A 394 4.35 3.09 23.81
C THR A 394 3.17 2.27 24.33
N VAL A 395 2.86 1.14 23.70
CA VAL A 395 1.78 0.23 24.10
C VAL A 395 2.08 -0.42 25.46
N LEU A 396 3.30 -0.93 25.66
CA LEU A 396 3.67 -1.62 26.90
C LEU A 396 3.70 -0.68 28.11
N ALA A 397 4.19 0.54 27.94
CA ALA A 397 4.16 1.52 29.02
C ALA A 397 2.73 1.93 29.41
N GLU A 398 1.78 1.90 28.47
CA GLU A 398 0.37 2.12 28.78
C GLU A 398 -0.24 0.92 29.51
N VAL A 399 0.13 -0.31 29.16
CA VAL A 399 -0.21 -1.51 29.94
C VAL A 399 0.29 -1.39 31.38
N GLU A 400 1.55 -1.00 31.58
CA GLU A 400 2.13 -0.80 32.92
C GLU A 400 1.40 0.28 33.72
N ARG A 401 1.00 1.38 33.06
CA ARG A 401 0.19 2.44 33.67
C ARG A 401 -1.18 1.92 34.11
N LEU A 402 -1.89 1.17 33.25
CA LEU A 402 -3.19 0.58 33.57
C LEU A 402 -3.09 -0.38 34.75
N LEU A 403 -2.09 -1.26 34.75
CA LEU A 403 -1.81 -2.16 35.87
C LEU A 403 -1.55 -1.38 37.16
N ALA A 404 -0.72 -0.35 37.12
CA ALA A 404 -0.40 0.47 38.30
C ALA A 404 -1.61 1.26 38.83
N ALA A 405 -2.52 1.69 37.96
CA ALA A 405 -3.69 2.49 38.32
C ALA A 405 -4.85 1.63 38.87
N GLU A 406 -5.07 0.45 38.30
CA GLU A 406 -6.28 -0.34 38.57
C GLU A 406 -6.04 -1.57 39.47
N GLN A 407 -4.83 -2.12 39.50
CA GLN A 407 -4.53 -3.33 40.27
C GLN A 407 -4.25 -2.99 41.74
N LYS A 408 -5.12 -3.42 42.66
CA LYS A 408 -5.04 -3.10 44.09
C LYS A 408 -4.33 -4.20 44.87
N ALA A 409 -3.60 -3.83 45.92
CA ALA A 409 -2.90 -4.78 46.80
C ALA A 409 -3.84 -5.81 47.47
N THR A 410 -5.12 -5.44 47.65
CA THR A 410 -6.17 -6.30 48.20
C THR A 410 -6.69 -7.34 47.22
N ASP A 411 -6.44 -7.18 45.90
CA ASP A 411 -6.99 -8.09 44.89
C ASP A 411 -6.49 -9.52 45.04
N TYR A 412 -5.29 -9.69 45.60
CA TYR A 412 -4.62 -10.98 45.79
C TYR A 412 -4.48 -11.39 47.26
N LYS A 413 -5.22 -10.72 48.16
CA LYS A 413 -5.33 -11.05 49.59
C LYS A 413 -6.80 -11.13 49.99
N LEU A 414 -7.52 -12.06 49.39
CA LEU A 414 -8.96 -12.23 49.63
C LEU A 414 -9.19 -12.93 50.96
N LEU A 415 -10.09 -12.40 51.79
CA LEU A 415 -10.42 -12.97 53.10
C LEU A 415 -11.48 -14.08 53.02
N ASP A 416 -12.23 -14.15 51.92
CA ASP A 416 -13.33 -15.09 51.73
C ASP A 416 -12.95 -16.16 50.70
N GLU A 417 -12.99 -17.43 51.11
CA GLU A 417 -12.66 -18.61 50.29
C GLU A 417 -13.86 -19.13 49.48
N SER A 418 -15.08 -18.62 49.74
CA SER A 418 -16.33 -19.21 49.23
C SER A 418 -16.79 -18.69 47.86
N LEU A 419 -16.17 -17.63 47.33
CA LEU A 419 -16.55 -17.01 46.06
C LEU A 419 -15.68 -17.51 44.90
N THR A 420 -16.32 -17.85 43.78
CA THR A 420 -15.62 -18.13 42.52
C THR A 420 -14.80 -16.89 42.10
N PRO A 421 -13.48 -17.02 41.84
CA PRO A 421 -12.65 -15.86 41.56
C PRO A 421 -13.02 -15.22 40.21
N GLU A 422 -13.47 -13.97 40.24
CA GLU A 422 -13.63 -13.13 39.05
C GLU A 422 -12.30 -12.48 38.66
N PRO A 423 -12.06 -12.25 37.35
CA PRO A 423 -10.88 -11.53 36.90
C PRO A 423 -10.84 -10.12 37.49
N THR A 424 -9.65 -9.56 37.63
CA THR A 424 -9.48 -8.20 38.16
C THR A 424 -9.95 -7.17 37.14
N THR A 425 -10.31 -5.97 37.64
CA THR A 425 -10.67 -4.85 36.76
C THR A 425 -9.48 -4.49 35.87
N ALA A 426 -8.27 -4.48 36.42
CA ALA A 426 -7.05 -4.22 35.66
C ALA A 426 -6.84 -5.25 34.54
N CYS A 427 -7.11 -6.54 34.78
CA CYS A 427 -7.06 -7.58 33.75
C CYS A 427 -7.98 -7.26 32.58
N SER A 428 -9.24 -6.90 32.89
CA SER A 428 -10.24 -6.57 31.86
C SER A 428 -9.86 -5.31 31.07
N SER A 429 -9.34 -4.28 31.74
CA SER A 429 -8.92 -3.02 31.13
C SER A 429 -7.69 -3.20 30.22
N VAL A 430 -6.69 -3.96 30.66
CA VAL A 430 -5.50 -4.29 29.83
C VAL A 430 -5.91 -5.07 28.59
N ILE A 431 -6.72 -6.12 28.72
CA ILE A 431 -7.19 -6.92 27.57
C ILE A 431 -7.94 -6.02 26.58
N THR A 432 -8.84 -5.16 27.07
CA THR A 432 -9.61 -4.23 26.23
C THR A 432 -8.69 -3.27 25.47
N PHE A 433 -7.70 -2.68 26.15
CA PHE A 433 -6.74 -1.78 25.53
C PHE A 433 -5.88 -2.48 24.48
N VAL A 434 -5.24 -3.60 24.82
CA VAL A 434 -4.33 -4.31 23.91
C VAL A 434 -5.09 -4.90 22.72
N THR A 435 -6.36 -5.29 22.89
CA THR A 435 -7.24 -5.70 21.76
C THR A 435 -7.32 -4.59 20.71
N ARG A 436 -7.61 -3.35 21.11
CA ARG A 436 -7.70 -2.21 20.17
C ARG A 436 -6.37 -1.96 19.45
N MET A 437 -5.23 -2.13 20.13
CA MET A 437 -3.91 -1.92 19.53
C MET A 437 -3.52 -3.05 18.58
N ALA A 438 -3.88 -4.29 18.92
CA ALA A 438 -3.70 -5.45 18.05
C ALA A 438 -4.55 -5.34 16.77
N GLU A 439 -5.78 -4.82 16.84
CA GLU A 439 -6.62 -4.57 15.66
C GLU A 439 -5.97 -3.58 14.68
N VAL A 440 -5.41 -2.48 15.19
CA VAL A 440 -4.68 -1.51 14.37
C VAL A 440 -3.45 -2.16 13.73
N THR A 441 -2.69 -2.94 14.50
CA THR A 441 -1.52 -3.68 14.00
C THR A 441 -1.90 -4.65 12.89
N ASN A 442 -3.00 -5.38 13.06
CA ASN A 442 -3.50 -6.36 12.09
C ASN A 442 -3.94 -5.71 10.77
N GLY A 443 -4.41 -4.47 10.82
CA GLY A 443 -4.72 -3.69 9.62
C GLY A 443 -3.48 -3.10 8.95
N ALA A 444 -2.46 -2.73 9.73
CA ALA A 444 -1.29 -2.00 9.25
C ALA A 444 -0.13 -2.87 8.76
N LEU A 445 0.09 -4.02 9.40
CA LEU A 445 1.19 -4.93 9.09
C LEU A 445 0.67 -6.24 8.50
N ASP A 446 1.44 -6.84 7.61
CA ASP A 446 1.14 -8.09 6.94
C ASP A 446 2.23 -9.15 7.11
N GLY A 447 1.88 -10.39 6.77
CA GLY A 447 2.81 -11.53 6.75
C GLY A 447 3.65 -11.69 8.03
N LEU A 448 4.96 -11.88 7.83
CA LEU A 448 5.93 -12.10 8.91
C LEU A 448 6.17 -10.86 9.77
N ASN A 449 5.99 -9.64 9.22
CA ASN A 449 6.16 -8.40 9.97
C ASN A 449 5.10 -8.28 11.07
N ARG A 450 3.84 -8.60 10.73
CA ARG A 450 2.75 -8.68 11.70
C ARG A 450 3.01 -9.73 12.77
N GLU A 451 3.43 -10.93 12.36
CA GLU A 451 3.72 -12.03 13.28
C GLU A 451 4.83 -11.64 14.27
N ALA A 452 5.94 -11.11 13.77
CA ALA A 452 7.07 -10.67 14.59
C ALA A 452 6.65 -9.59 15.62
N PHE A 453 5.88 -8.59 15.19
CA PHE A 453 5.40 -7.54 16.10
C PHE A 453 4.48 -8.11 17.19
N LEU A 454 3.53 -8.98 16.85
CA LEU A 454 2.62 -9.59 17.81
C LEU A 454 3.34 -10.52 18.79
N ILE A 455 4.39 -11.23 18.36
CA ILE A 455 5.26 -12.01 19.25
C ILE A 455 5.92 -11.09 20.29
N GLN A 456 6.53 -9.99 19.84
CA GLN A 456 7.18 -9.05 20.75
C GLN A 456 6.18 -8.38 21.69
N LEU A 457 4.99 -8.03 21.22
CA LEU A 457 3.89 -7.52 22.05
C LEU A 457 3.45 -8.54 23.11
N GLY A 458 3.28 -9.81 22.73
CA GLY A 458 2.92 -10.89 23.65
C GLY A 458 3.96 -11.13 24.74
N TYR A 459 5.23 -11.18 24.37
CA TYR A 459 6.34 -11.34 25.33
C TYR A 459 6.53 -10.10 26.21
N GLY A 460 6.36 -8.91 25.65
CA GLY A 460 6.34 -7.65 26.40
C GLY A 460 5.23 -7.64 27.45
N LEU A 461 4.00 -8.01 27.05
CA LEU A 461 2.85 -8.11 27.96
C LEU A 461 3.15 -9.10 29.10
N TYR A 462 3.62 -10.31 28.77
CA TYR A 462 4.02 -11.32 29.75
C TYR A 462 5.02 -10.75 30.78
N LYS A 463 6.05 -10.06 30.30
CA LYS A 463 7.08 -9.44 31.15
C LYS A 463 6.50 -8.36 32.06
N SER A 464 5.68 -7.45 31.53
CA SER A 464 5.05 -6.38 32.32
C SER A 464 4.09 -6.95 33.38
N LEU A 465 3.37 -8.04 33.09
CA LEU A 465 2.52 -8.73 34.06
C LEU A 465 3.34 -9.30 35.23
N ILE A 466 4.42 -10.03 34.94
CA ILE A 466 5.30 -10.58 35.98
C ILE A 466 5.92 -9.46 36.83
N GLN A 467 6.42 -8.42 36.18
CA GLN A 467 7.02 -7.28 36.90
C GLN A 467 6.01 -6.59 37.81
N ASN A 468 4.76 -6.43 37.36
CA ASN A 468 3.69 -5.89 38.18
C ASN A 468 3.40 -6.81 39.39
N TRP A 469 3.21 -8.12 39.16
CA TRP A 469 2.83 -9.07 40.21
C TRP A 469 3.93 -9.30 41.27
N LYS A 470 5.20 -9.08 40.94
CA LYS A 470 6.31 -9.07 41.91
C LYS A 470 6.16 -8.04 43.05
N ARG A 471 5.25 -7.07 42.91
CA ARG A 471 4.97 -6.05 43.93
C ARG A 471 3.88 -6.48 44.93
N PHE A 472 3.28 -7.64 44.74
CA PHE A 472 2.16 -8.14 45.53
C PHE A 472 2.58 -9.31 46.41
N ALA A 473 1.73 -9.62 47.39
CA ALA A 473 1.84 -10.85 48.16
C ALA A 473 0.52 -11.60 48.10
N PHE A 474 0.59 -12.92 47.98
CA PHE A 474 -0.52 -13.77 47.59
C PHE A 474 -0.90 -14.73 48.72
N ASN A 475 -2.19 -14.80 49.04
CA ASN A 475 -2.78 -15.91 49.79
C ASN A 475 -3.42 -16.92 48.82
N PRO A 476 -3.80 -18.15 49.25
CA PRO A 476 -4.34 -19.17 48.36
C PRO A 476 -5.54 -18.71 47.51
N SER A 477 -6.49 -17.99 48.11
CA SER A 477 -7.64 -17.40 47.41
C SER A 477 -7.23 -16.35 46.37
N GLY A 478 -6.24 -15.51 46.70
CA GLY A 478 -5.62 -14.57 45.77
C GLY A 478 -4.86 -15.25 44.65
N GLY A 479 -4.24 -16.40 44.91
CA GLY A 479 -3.62 -17.28 43.91
C GLY A 479 -4.66 -17.83 42.92
N LEU A 480 -5.84 -18.22 43.40
CA LEU A 480 -6.96 -18.62 42.53
C LEU A 480 -7.46 -17.46 41.65
N ARG A 481 -7.53 -16.25 42.20
CA ARG A 481 -7.87 -15.05 41.42
C ARG A 481 -6.81 -14.73 40.36
N LEU A 482 -5.54 -14.79 40.71
CA LEU A 482 -4.44 -14.64 39.77
C LEU A 482 -4.51 -15.68 38.65
N LYS A 483 -4.82 -16.93 38.97
CA LYS A 483 -5.00 -17.99 37.97
C LYS A 483 -6.15 -17.68 37.01
N ARG A 484 -7.22 -17.03 37.48
CA ARG A 484 -8.29 -16.52 36.60
C ARG A 484 -7.77 -15.43 35.65
N ASP A 485 -7.04 -14.44 36.16
CA ASP A 485 -6.42 -13.39 35.33
C ASP A 485 -5.52 -14.00 34.25
N VAL A 486 -4.61 -14.91 34.63
CA VAL A 486 -3.71 -15.59 33.68
C VAL A 486 -4.48 -16.39 32.63
N SER A 487 -5.59 -17.01 33.00
CA SER A 487 -6.44 -17.74 32.05
C SER A 487 -7.09 -16.80 31.03
N GLU A 488 -7.52 -15.61 31.45
CA GLU A 488 -8.06 -14.58 30.56
C GLU A 488 -6.97 -14.02 29.64
N TYR A 489 -5.78 -13.73 30.16
CA TYR A 489 -4.64 -13.32 29.34
C TYR A 489 -4.22 -14.40 28.34
N ALA A 490 -4.22 -15.68 28.73
CA ALA A 490 -3.91 -16.79 27.83
C ALA A 490 -4.96 -16.93 26.73
N ALA A 491 -6.25 -16.82 27.06
CA ALA A 491 -7.33 -16.83 26.09
C ALA A 491 -7.23 -15.66 25.10
N PHE A 492 -6.83 -14.48 25.59
CA PHE A 492 -6.55 -13.32 24.76
C PHE A 492 -5.32 -13.53 23.85
N ALA A 493 -4.21 -14.02 24.40
CA ALA A 493 -2.96 -14.22 23.68
C ALA A 493 -3.11 -15.16 22.47
N ARG A 494 -3.99 -16.17 22.55
CA ARG A 494 -4.32 -17.04 21.41
C ARG A 494 -4.87 -16.30 20.20
N ARG A 495 -5.50 -15.14 20.40
CA ARG A 495 -6.03 -14.31 19.30
C ARG A 495 -4.93 -13.70 18.46
N PHE A 496 -3.68 -13.65 18.95
CA PHE A 496 -2.53 -13.22 18.15
C PHE A 496 -2.15 -14.25 17.08
N MET A 497 -2.68 -15.48 17.16
CA MET A 497 -2.38 -16.56 16.23
C MET A 497 -0.88 -16.90 16.15
N THR A 498 -0.15 -16.70 17.25
CA THR A 498 1.29 -16.93 17.37
C THR A 498 1.56 -18.06 18.36
N PRO A 499 1.93 -19.28 17.90
CA PRO A 499 2.09 -20.45 18.78
C PRO A 499 3.08 -20.24 19.92
N ALA A 500 4.16 -19.51 19.67
CA ALA A 500 5.18 -19.21 20.68
C ALA A 500 4.64 -18.37 21.85
N VAL A 501 3.70 -17.45 21.59
CA VAL A 501 3.06 -16.65 22.64
C VAL A 501 2.05 -17.49 23.42
N ASP A 502 1.22 -18.31 22.74
CA ASP A 502 0.26 -19.20 23.40
C ASP A 502 0.97 -20.17 24.36
N GLU A 503 2.04 -20.82 23.91
CA GLU A 503 2.85 -21.71 24.75
C GLU A 503 3.38 -20.98 25.99
N LYS A 504 3.92 -19.76 25.84
CA LYS A 504 4.44 -18.97 26.96
C LYS A 504 3.36 -18.67 28.00
N PHE A 505 2.13 -18.33 27.59
CA PHE A 505 1.01 -18.08 28.51
C PHE A 505 0.43 -19.37 29.12
N VAL A 506 0.48 -20.50 28.43
CA VAL A 506 0.13 -21.81 29.00
C VAL A 506 1.10 -22.20 30.12
N LEU A 507 2.40 -22.07 29.88
CA LEU A 507 3.44 -22.29 30.89
C LEU A 507 3.30 -21.32 32.07
N PHE A 508 2.88 -20.08 31.79
CA PHE A 508 2.57 -19.11 32.85
C PHE A 508 1.45 -19.60 33.79
N GLY A 509 0.41 -20.20 33.22
CA GLY A 509 -0.69 -20.81 33.98
C GLY A 509 -0.23 -21.95 34.88
N MET A 510 0.78 -22.72 34.47
CA MET A 510 1.41 -23.74 35.31
C MET A 510 2.18 -23.10 36.47
N MET A 511 2.96 -22.07 36.18
CA MET A 511 3.79 -21.35 37.14
C MET A 511 2.97 -20.73 38.28
N VAL A 512 1.82 -20.10 38.00
CA VAL A 512 1.01 -19.46 39.06
C VAL A 512 0.37 -20.43 40.05
N ASN A 513 0.36 -21.74 39.76
CA ASN A 513 -0.11 -22.75 40.73
C ASN A 513 0.74 -22.78 42.01
N VAL A 514 1.96 -22.24 41.97
CA VAL A 514 2.82 -22.07 43.16
C VAL A 514 2.18 -21.21 44.24
N PHE A 515 1.16 -20.41 43.95
CA PHE A 515 0.42 -19.61 44.94
C PHE A 515 -0.78 -20.33 45.54
N ILE A 516 -1.19 -21.47 44.97
CA ILE A 516 -2.44 -22.16 45.30
C ILE A 516 -2.17 -23.42 46.12
N VAL A 517 -1.14 -24.19 45.77
CA VAL A 517 -0.85 -25.47 46.43
C VAL A 517 -0.36 -25.28 47.86
N ALA A 518 -0.57 -26.28 48.71
CA ALA A 518 0.00 -26.33 50.05
C ALA A 518 1.54 -26.39 49.99
N PRO A 519 2.27 -25.84 50.99
CA PRO A 519 3.73 -25.84 51.02
C PRO A 519 4.38 -27.21 50.79
N GLU A 520 3.76 -28.27 51.31
CA GLU A 520 4.25 -29.65 51.22
C GLU A 520 4.19 -30.21 49.79
N SER A 521 3.30 -29.68 48.95
CA SER A 521 3.10 -30.10 47.56
C SER A 521 3.96 -29.33 46.57
N LEU A 522 4.68 -28.29 47.01
CA LEU A 522 5.54 -27.47 46.15
C LEU A 522 6.65 -28.29 45.47
N PRO A 523 7.36 -29.23 46.14
CA PRO A 523 8.40 -30.02 45.48
C PRO A 523 7.90 -30.81 44.27
N THR A 524 6.79 -31.54 44.44
CA THR A 524 6.17 -32.32 43.36
C THR A 524 5.71 -31.42 42.21
N LEU A 525 5.15 -30.25 42.51
CA LEU A 525 4.74 -29.28 41.48
C LEU A 525 5.95 -28.79 40.67
N MET A 526 7.05 -28.46 41.35
CA MET A 526 8.27 -27.93 40.74
C MET A 526 9.02 -28.99 39.91
N GLU A 527 9.02 -30.26 40.33
CA GLU A 527 9.53 -31.38 39.54
C GLU A 527 8.83 -31.53 38.20
N GLY A 528 7.50 -31.31 38.17
CA GLY A 528 6.69 -31.37 36.94
C GLY A 528 6.88 -30.19 35.98
N MET A 529 7.62 -29.13 36.37
CA MET A 529 7.89 -27.98 35.50
C MET A 529 9.18 -28.17 34.69
N LEU A 530 9.17 -27.65 33.46
CA LEU A 530 10.38 -27.45 32.65
C LEU A 530 11.38 -26.57 33.40
N ARG A 531 12.68 -26.79 33.15
CA ARG A 531 13.77 -26.13 33.88
C ARG A 531 13.65 -24.60 33.87
N ASP A 532 13.41 -23.99 32.71
CA ASP A 532 13.37 -22.53 32.59
C ASP A 532 12.14 -21.94 33.30
N VAL A 533 11.00 -22.64 33.25
CA VAL A 533 9.77 -22.26 33.97
C VAL A 533 9.97 -22.39 35.49
N ARG A 534 10.71 -23.40 35.93
CA ARG A 534 11.06 -23.63 37.33
C ARG A 534 11.88 -22.48 37.91
N GLU A 535 12.88 -21.98 37.18
CA GLU A 535 13.70 -20.83 37.59
C GLU A 535 12.84 -19.56 37.77
N GLU A 536 11.94 -19.29 36.83
CA GLU A 536 11.01 -18.15 36.95
C GLU A 536 10.03 -18.35 38.13
N ALA A 537 9.53 -19.57 38.34
CA ALA A 537 8.61 -19.92 39.41
C ALA A 537 9.23 -19.76 40.81
N LEU A 538 10.52 -20.10 40.97
CA LEU A 538 11.25 -19.89 42.23
C LEU A 538 11.23 -18.42 42.65
N GLY A 539 11.42 -17.50 41.71
CA GLY A 539 11.36 -16.06 41.97
C GLY A 539 9.96 -15.55 42.36
N LEU A 540 8.90 -16.30 42.04
CA LEU A 540 7.53 -15.97 42.41
C LEU A 540 7.09 -16.59 43.74
N ILE A 541 7.64 -17.75 44.13
CA ILE A 541 7.29 -18.44 45.38
C ILE A 541 7.52 -17.56 46.61
N GLU A 542 8.54 -16.70 46.60
CA GLU A 542 8.84 -15.79 47.70
C GLU A 542 7.70 -14.78 48.00
N LEU A 543 6.79 -14.59 47.05
CA LEU A 543 5.66 -13.67 47.16
C LEU A 543 4.46 -14.30 47.88
N ARG A 544 4.52 -15.59 48.25
CA ARG A 544 3.47 -16.20 49.08
C ARG A 544 3.43 -15.57 50.47
N ASP A 545 2.23 -15.35 51.01
CA ASP A 545 2.06 -14.77 52.34
C ASP A 545 2.49 -15.70 53.48
N ASP A 546 2.47 -17.02 53.24
CA ASP A 546 2.92 -18.07 54.14
C ASP A 546 4.41 -18.44 53.99
N TYR A 547 5.14 -17.87 53.01
CA TYR A 547 6.51 -18.26 52.66
C TYR A 547 7.46 -18.40 53.88
N LYS A 548 7.48 -17.36 54.73
CA LYS A 548 8.30 -17.33 55.95
C LYS A 548 7.73 -18.23 57.05
N LYS A 549 6.41 -18.33 57.17
CA LYS A 549 5.73 -19.10 58.23
C LYS A 549 5.89 -20.60 58.02
N ALA A 550 5.74 -21.06 56.78
CA ALA A 550 5.86 -22.44 56.37
C ALA A 550 7.31 -22.88 56.12
N LYS A 551 8.30 -21.99 56.28
CA LYS A 551 9.73 -22.25 56.01
C LYS A 551 9.96 -22.86 54.62
N VAL A 552 9.28 -22.32 53.60
CA VAL A 552 9.25 -22.87 52.23
C VAL A 552 10.65 -23.04 51.63
N ALA A 553 11.58 -22.11 51.92
CA ALA A 553 12.98 -22.22 51.49
C ALA A 553 13.65 -23.54 51.92
N ASN A 554 13.32 -24.08 53.10
CA ASN A 554 13.86 -25.35 53.58
C ASN A 554 13.21 -26.56 52.90
N ILE A 555 11.94 -26.44 52.49
CA ILE A 555 11.21 -27.49 51.78
C ILE A 555 11.74 -27.65 50.35
N LEU A 556 12.13 -26.52 49.73
CA LEU A 556 12.68 -26.52 48.37
C LEU A 556 14.18 -26.85 48.35
N SER A 557 14.94 -26.54 49.41
CA SER A 557 16.36 -26.91 49.47
C SER A 557 16.59 -28.42 49.53
N SER A 558 15.63 -29.19 50.05
CA SER A 558 15.65 -30.66 49.99
C SER A 558 15.44 -31.25 48.58
N MET A 559 15.16 -30.42 47.57
CA MET A 559 15.11 -30.85 46.17
C MET A 559 16.46 -30.73 45.44
N ASN A 560 17.40 -29.93 45.97
CA ASN A 560 18.72 -29.69 45.36
C ASN A 560 19.79 -30.70 45.83
N THR A 561 19.37 -31.70 46.61
CA THR A 561 20.11 -32.94 46.93
C THR A 561 19.39 -34.10 46.28
#